data_AF-A0A1R2BSL7-F1
#
_entry.id   AF-A0A1R2BSL7-F1
#
_cell.length_a   1.000
_cell.length_b   1.000
_cell.length_c   1.000
_cell.angle_alpha   90.00
_cell.angle_beta   90.00
_cell.angle_gamma   90.00
#
_symmetry.space_group_name_H-M   'P 1'
#
loop_
_entity.id
_entity.type
_entity.pdbx_description
1 polymer ?
#
loop_
_entity_poly.entity_id
_entity_poly.type
_entity_poly.pdbx_seq_one_letter_code
_entity_poly.pdbx_strand_id
1 'polypeptide(L)' 'MKKTYKIDVQGPPTTWMIKKASRCPKGSPSPYFKSAGVIAITSIYEIAKVKKELDPALKDIPLQNVCSAFSI' A
#
# COMPACT_ATOMS: atom_id res chain seq x y z
N MET A 1 34.47 18.68 -5.57
CA MET A 1 33.58 18.08 -4.55
C MET A 1 32.53 17.25 -5.29
N LYS A 2 32.60 15.91 -5.23
CA LYS A 2 31.73 15.03 -6.04
C LYS A 2 30.32 15.00 -5.43
N LYS A 3 29.31 15.41 -6.22
CA LYS A 3 27.89 15.25 -5.87
C LYS A 3 27.46 13.83 -6.24
N THR A 4 27.55 12.90 -5.30
CA THR A 4 27.09 11.52 -5.49
C THR A 4 25.68 11.39 -4.89
N TYR A 5 24.71 10.98 -5.70
CA TYR A 5 23.35 10.72 -5.27
C TYR A 5 23.12 9.21 -5.25
N LYS A 6 22.53 8.69 -4.17
CA LYS A 6 21.99 7.33 -4.12
C LYS A 6 20.49 7.42 -4.32
N ILE A 7 19.99 6.77 -5.36
CA ILE A 7 18.56 6.66 -5.65
C ILE A 7 18.15 5.26 -5.24
N ASP A 8 17.28 5.16 -4.24
CA ASP A 8 16.68 3.90 -3.82
C ASP A 8 15.30 3.80 -4.46
N VAL A 9 15.08 2.77 -5.27
CA VAL A 9 13.79 2.54 -5.90
C VAL A 9 12.99 1.61 -5.00
N GLN A 10 12.12 2.20 -4.19
CA GLN A 10 11.20 1.46 -3.35
C GLN A 10 10.04 0.88 -4.15
N GLY A 11 9.39 -0.15 -3.59
CA GLY A 11 8.21 -0.77 -4.18
C GLY A 11 7.06 0.23 -4.40
N PRO A 12 6.06 -0.15 -5.22
CA PRO A 12 4.95 0.75 -5.55
C PRO A 12 4.22 1.24 -4.29
N PRO A 13 3.65 2.45 -4.32
CA PRO A 13 2.94 3.01 -3.19
C PRO A 13 1.69 2.18 -2.86
N THR A 14 1.44 1.99 -1.57
CA THR A 14 0.30 1.20 -1.05
C THR A 14 -1.04 1.72 -1.59
N THR A 15 -1.17 3.04 -1.70
CA THR A 15 -2.34 3.70 -2.27
C THR A 15 -2.64 3.25 -3.70
N TRP A 16 -1.61 3.01 -4.53
CA TRP A 16 -1.80 2.55 -5.90
C TRP A 16 -2.29 1.09 -5.93
N MET A 17 -1.72 0.24 -5.07
CA MET A 17 -2.11 -1.17 -4.98
C MET A 17 -3.56 -1.33 -4.53
N ILE A 18 -3.98 -0.55 -3.53
CA ILE A 18 -5.35 -0.47 -3.02
C ILE A 18 -6.31 -0.01 -4.13
N LYS A 19 -5.97 1.07 -4.86
CA LYS A 19 -6.79 1.57 -5.98
C LYS A 19 -6.95 0.54 -7.10
N LYS A 20 -5.89 -0.22 -7.39
CA LYS A 20 -5.94 -1.30 -8.39
C LYS A 20 -6.83 -2.44 -7.93
N ALA A 21 -6.77 -2.82 -6.65
CA ALA A 21 -7.62 -3.86 -6.08
C ALA A 21 -9.09 -3.44 -5.96
N SER A 22 -9.38 -2.19 -5.64
CA SER A 22 -10.75 -1.65 -5.60
C SER A 22 -11.35 -1.39 -6.98
N ARG A 23 -10.56 -1.53 -8.05
CA ARG A 23 -10.94 -1.14 -9.42
C ARG A 23 -11.35 0.34 -9.54
N CYS A 24 -10.90 1.20 -8.62
CA CYS A 24 -11.21 2.62 -8.60
C CYS A 24 -10.02 3.42 -9.16
N PRO A 25 -10.14 4.07 -10.32
CA PRO A 25 -9.04 4.85 -10.90
C PRO A 25 -8.77 6.15 -10.13
N LYS A 26 -9.77 6.68 -9.40
CA LYS A 26 -9.66 7.92 -8.62
C LYS A 26 -10.06 7.67 -7.16
N GLY A 27 -9.40 8.38 -6.25
CA GLY A 27 -9.79 8.40 -4.85
C GLY A 27 -11.06 9.23 -4.65
N SER A 28 -11.68 9.09 -3.47
CA SER A 28 -12.81 9.93 -3.11
C SER A 28 -12.34 11.37 -2.87
N PRO A 29 -13.09 12.39 -3.34
CA PRO A 29 -12.81 13.79 -3.01
C PRO A 29 -13.03 14.09 -1.51
N SER A 30 -13.71 13.21 -0.78
CA SER A 30 -13.99 13.38 0.65
C SER A 30 -13.92 12.00 1.34
N PRO A 31 -12.72 11.53 1.70
CA PRO A 31 -12.50 10.17 2.19
C PRO A 31 -13.24 9.85 3.50
N TYR A 32 -13.61 10.87 4.30
CA TYR A 32 -14.40 10.70 5.51
C TYR A 32 -15.90 10.50 5.25
N PHE A 33 -16.43 11.11 4.18
CA PHE A 33 -17.87 11.13 3.90
C PHE A 33 -18.29 10.13 2.81
N LYS A 34 -17.38 9.79 1.90
CA LYS A 34 -17.66 8.90 0.76
C LYS A 34 -16.51 7.93 0.56
N SER A 35 -16.76 6.65 0.78
CA SER A 35 -15.83 5.58 0.41
C SER A 35 -15.81 5.41 -1.11
N ALA A 36 -14.61 5.42 -1.71
CA ALA A 36 -14.46 5.37 -3.18
C ALA A 36 -14.78 3.99 -3.77
N GLY A 37 -14.69 2.93 -2.98
CA GLY A 37 -14.94 1.56 -3.37
C GLY A 37 -14.81 0.59 -2.21
N VAL A 38 -15.11 -0.68 -2.46
CA VAL A 38 -14.99 -1.78 -1.50
C VAL A 38 -13.87 -2.70 -1.95
N ILE A 39 -13.06 -3.20 -1.01
CA ILE A 39 -11.98 -4.15 -1.28
C ILE A 39 -12.24 -5.41 -0.46
N ALA A 40 -12.02 -6.58 -1.07
CA ALA A 40 -12.10 -7.85 -0.38
C ALA A 40 -10.90 -8.05 0.57
N ILE A 41 -11.16 -8.67 1.72
CA ILE A 41 -10.11 -8.99 2.72
C ILE A 41 -9.00 -9.86 2.11
N THR A 42 -9.34 -10.74 1.17
CA THR A 42 -8.39 -11.59 0.43
C THR A 42 -7.37 -10.74 -0.34
N SER A 43 -7.83 -9.73 -1.06
CA SER A 43 -6.96 -8.81 -1.79
C SER A 43 -6.08 -7.99 -0.86
N ILE A 44 -6.59 -7.55 0.30
CA ILE A 44 -5.77 -6.85 1.31
C ILE A 44 -4.62 -7.73 1.79
N TYR A 45 -4.90 -9.01 2.00
CA TYR A 45 -3.89 -9.98 2.46
C TYR A 45 -2.82 -10.25 1.40
N GLU A 46 -3.21 -10.38 0.13
CA GLU A 46 -2.28 -10.51 -0.99
C GLU A 46 -1.38 -9.27 -1.13
N ILE A 47 -1.98 -8.08 -1.02
CA ILE A 47 -1.27 -6.79 -1.03
C ILE A 47 -0.25 -6.72 0.11
N ALA A 48 -0.65 -7.13 1.32
CA ALA A 48 0.22 -7.12 2.49
C ALA A 48 1.42 -8.07 2.32
N LYS A 49 1.22 -9.25 1.72
CA LYS A 49 2.30 -10.19 1.40
C LYS A 49 3.29 -9.60 0.41
N VAL A 50 2.81 -9.09 -0.72
CA VAL A 50 3.66 -8.49 -1.75
C VAL A 50 4.44 -7.29 -1.21
N LYS A 51 3.79 -6.44 -0.41
CA LYS A 51 4.44 -5.28 0.22
C LYS A 51 5.54 -5.71 1.20
N LYS A 52 5.31 -6.78 1.97
CA LYS A 52 6.29 -7.31 2.91
C LYS A 52 7.51 -7.94 2.23
N GLU A 53 7.34 -8.55 1.05
CA GLU A 53 8.47 -9.10 0.28
C GLU A 53 9.31 -8.01 -0.42
N LEU A 54 8.66 -6.93 -0.87
CA LEU A 54 9.33 -5.85 -1.59
C LEU A 54 10.03 -4.84 -0.69
N ASP A 55 9.48 -4.57 0.50
CA ASP A 55 10.02 -3.55 1.40
C ASP A 55 10.84 -4.19 2.53
N PRO A 56 12.18 -4.02 2.54
CA PRO A 56 13.04 -4.59 3.58
C PRO A 56 12.74 -4.02 4.99
N ALA A 57 12.15 -2.82 5.07
CA ALA A 57 11.73 -2.19 6.32
C ALA A 57 10.52 -2.87 6.98
N LEU A 58 9.74 -3.67 6.23
CA LEU A 58 8.51 -4.33 6.71
C LEU A 58 8.74 -5.80 7.09
N LYS A 59 9.97 -6.30 6.98
CA LYS A 59 10.32 -7.71 7.17
C LYS A 59 10.00 -8.21 8.59
N ASP A 60 10.33 -7.41 9.60
CA ASP A 60 10.15 -7.74 11.02
C ASP A 60 8.73 -7.44 11.54
N ILE A 61 7.88 -6.80 10.74
CA ILE A 61 6.54 -6.39 11.15
C ILE A 61 5.56 -7.57 10.96
N PRO A 62 4.73 -7.92 11.96
CA PRO A 62 3.73 -8.97 11.80
C PRO A 62 2.69 -8.57 10.76
N LEU A 63 2.22 -9.53 9.98
CA LEU A 63 1.31 -9.29 8.85
C LEU A 63 -0.01 -8.63 9.27
N GLN A 64 -0.49 -8.92 10.49
CA GLN A 64 -1.66 -8.25 11.06
C GLN A 64 -1.47 -6.73 11.14
N ASN A 65 -0.31 -6.25 11.58
CA ASN A 65 -0.07 -4.81 11.70
C ASN A 65 -0.04 -4.13 10.33
N VAL A 66 0.47 -4.84 9.30
CA VAL A 66 0.46 -4.37 7.92
C VAL A 66 -0.98 -4.29 7.39
N CYS A 67 -1.80 -5.31 7.67
CA CYS A 67 -3.22 -5.29 7.29
C CYS A 67 -4.01 -4.19 8.03
N SER A 68 -3.74 -3.97 9.32
CA SER A 68 -4.37 -2.91 10.11
C SER A 68 -4.05 -1.51 9.56
N ALA A 69 -2.86 -1.32 8.99
CA ALA A 69 -2.48 -0.06 8.34
C ALA A 69 -3.31 0.26 7.08
N PHE A 70 -4.01 -0.74 6.51
CA PHE A 70 -4.88 -0.56 5.34
C PHE A 70 -6.37 -0.42 5.72
N SER A 71 -6.73 -0.65 6.97
CA SER A 71 -8.10 -0.50 7.45
C SER A 71 -8.40 0.99 7.66
N ILE A 72 -9.14 1.58 6.73
CA ILE A 72 -9.66 2.96 6.77
C ILE A 72 -11.14 2.90 7.16
#